data_AF-A0A423TEU8-F1
#
_entry.id   AF-A0A423TEU8-F1
#
_cell.length_a   1.000
_cell.length_b   1.000
_cell.length_c   1.000
_cell.angle_alpha   90.00
_cell.angle_beta   90.00
_cell.angle_gamma   90.00
#
_symmetry.space_group_name_H-M   'P 1'
#
loop_
_entity.id
_entity.type
_entity.pdbx_description
1 polymer ?
#
loop_
_entity_poly.entity_id
_entity_poly.type
_entity_poly.pdbx_seq_one_letter_code
_entity_poly.pdbx_strand_id
1 'polypeptide(L)'
;MSSCRVHLDFPKPLIAVINGHAIGVSVTVLGLYDAVYATDKATFNTPFSNLGQSPEGCSSYTFPKIMGPGKANELLLFNKKITAHQACDLGLVTEVFPDASLQQEIWPRLQAYAKLPVKSLVYSKALTRDIEKDLLHKVNDMECDRLVERWTSDDCIKAIMNFFSRKK
;
A
#
# COMPACT_ATOMS: atom_id res chain seq x y z
N MET A 1 7.69 17.21 5.05
CA MET A 1 6.39 16.49 5.00
C MET A 1 6.62 15.20 4.25
N SER A 2 6.46 14.03 4.88
CA SER A 2 6.54 12.75 4.16
C SER A 2 5.34 12.64 3.20
N SER A 3 5.57 12.11 2.01
CA SER A 3 4.53 11.95 0.97
C SER A 3 3.30 11.18 1.49
N CYS A 4 3.49 10.22 2.40
CA CYS A 4 2.44 9.33 2.89
C CYS A 4 1.35 10.01 3.72
N ARG A 5 1.64 11.15 4.37
CA ARG A 5 0.65 11.89 5.18
C ARG A 5 -0.54 12.36 4.36
N VAL A 6 -0.34 12.66 3.07
CA VAL A 6 -1.44 13.08 2.19
C VAL A 6 -2.53 12.02 2.09
N HIS A 7 -2.19 10.72 2.18
CA HIS A 7 -3.15 9.62 2.12
C HIS A 7 -3.87 9.41 3.47
N LEU A 8 -3.20 9.72 4.58
CA LEU A 8 -3.77 9.68 5.92
C LEU A 8 -4.79 10.81 6.12
N ASP A 9 -4.42 12.02 5.69
CA ASP A 9 -5.18 13.24 5.93
C ASP A 9 -6.30 13.48 4.91
N PHE A 10 -6.37 12.70 3.83
CA PHE A 10 -7.35 12.93 2.78
C PHE A 10 -8.78 12.64 3.27
N PRO A 11 -9.69 13.64 3.25
CA PRO A 11 -10.99 13.51 3.90
C PRO A 11 -12.01 12.72 3.07
N LYS A 12 -11.80 12.58 1.76
CA LYS A 12 -12.70 11.85 0.87
C LYS A 12 -12.26 10.39 0.73
N PRO A 13 -13.14 9.47 0.33
CA PRO A 13 -12.75 8.11 -0.01
C PRO A 13 -11.62 8.06 -1.04
N LEU A 14 -10.62 7.22 -0.79
CA LEU A 14 -9.48 6.91 -1.64
C LEU A 14 -9.65 5.49 -2.16
N ILE A 15 -9.68 5.35 -3.49
CA ILE A 15 -9.81 4.06 -4.15
C ILE A 15 -8.59 3.87 -5.05
N ALA A 16 -7.92 2.72 -4.93
CA ALA A 16 -6.82 2.33 -5.78
C ALA A 16 -7.33 1.36 -6.85
N VAL A 17 -6.84 1.52 -8.08
CA VAL A 17 -7.10 0.58 -9.19
C VAL A 17 -5.75 0.19 -9.78
N ILE A 18 -5.36 -1.08 -9.58
CA ILE A 18 -4.03 -1.60 -9.87
C ILE A 18 -4.08 -2.53 -11.08
N ASN A 19 -3.54 -2.09 -12.21
CA ASN A 19 -3.59 -2.81 -13.49
C ASN A 19 -2.30 -3.55 -13.85
N GLY A 20 -1.42 -3.82 -12.88
CA GLY A 20 -0.11 -4.42 -13.17
C GLY A 20 0.77 -4.60 -11.94
N HIS A 21 2.07 -4.63 -12.15
CA HIS A 21 3.05 -4.82 -11.07
C HIS A 21 3.15 -3.57 -10.19
N ALA A 22 2.78 -3.70 -8.92
CA ALA A 22 2.98 -2.70 -7.88
C ALA A 22 4.18 -3.09 -7.00
N ILE A 23 5.08 -2.14 -6.75
CA ILE A 23 6.34 -2.37 -6.00
C ILE A 23 6.59 -1.22 -5.02
N GLY A 24 7.04 -1.55 -3.81
CA GLY A 24 7.51 -0.60 -2.80
C GLY A 24 6.39 0.32 -2.29
N VAL A 25 6.63 1.65 -2.30
CA VAL A 25 5.67 2.64 -1.80
C VAL A 25 4.26 2.45 -2.36
N SER A 26 4.15 2.13 -3.66
CA SER A 26 2.87 1.91 -4.34
C SER A 26 2.04 0.76 -3.78
N VAL A 27 2.67 -0.20 -3.09
CA VAL A 27 2.01 -1.30 -2.38
C VAL A 27 1.74 -0.91 -0.93
N THR A 28 2.71 -0.30 -0.25
CA THR A 28 2.59 0.02 1.19
C THR A 28 1.47 1.00 1.50
N VAL A 29 1.25 1.99 0.63
CA VAL A 29 0.19 2.97 0.84
C VAL A 29 -1.21 2.37 0.65
N LEU A 30 -1.35 1.17 0.05
CA LEU A 30 -2.66 0.54 -0.16
C LEU A 30 -3.38 0.20 1.15
N GLY A 31 -2.63 -0.08 2.22
CA GLY A 31 -3.21 -0.20 3.57
C GLY A 31 -3.85 1.11 4.07
N LEU A 32 -3.62 2.22 3.37
CA LEU A 32 -4.22 3.52 3.62
C LEU A 32 -5.39 3.86 2.67
N TYR A 33 -5.85 2.93 1.85
CA TYR A 33 -6.96 3.17 0.93
C TYR A 33 -8.25 2.56 1.47
N ASP A 34 -9.39 3.13 1.09
CA ASP A 34 -10.71 2.67 1.55
C ASP A 34 -11.21 1.48 0.71
N ALA A 35 -10.73 1.36 -0.53
CA ALA A 35 -10.89 0.17 -1.36
C ALA A 35 -9.72 0.03 -2.34
N VAL A 36 -9.35 -1.21 -2.65
CA VAL A 36 -8.27 -1.53 -3.58
C VAL A 36 -8.80 -2.54 -4.60
N TYR A 37 -8.81 -2.16 -5.86
CA TYR A 37 -9.20 -3.03 -6.95
C TYR A 37 -7.98 -3.39 -7.78
N ALA A 38 -7.89 -4.62 -8.25
CA ALA A 38 -6.73 -5.08 -9.02
C ALA A 38 -7.13 -5.93 -10.22
N THR A 39 -6.29 -5.96 -11.25
CA THR A 39 -6.38 -6.97 -12.31
C THR A 39 -5.81 -8.29 -11.85
N ASP A 40 -6.29 -9.41 -12.38
CA ASP A 40 -5.74 -10.75 -12.18
C ASP A 40 -4.22 -10.86 -12.48
N LYS A 41 -3.71 -10.08 -13.43
CA LYS A 41 -2.26 -9.99 -13.73
C LYS A 41 -1.45 -9.16 -12.73
N ALA A 42 -2.09 -8.46 -11.79
CA ALA A 42 -1.40 -7.58 -10.86
C ALA A 42 -0.59 -8.39 -9.85
N THR A 43 0.51 -7.82 -9.39
CA THR A 43 1.35 -8.43 -8.37
C THR A 43 1.86 -7.37 -7.42
N PHE A 44 2.07 -7.75 -6.17
CA PHE A 44 2.44 -6.84 -5.10
C PHE A 44 3.74 -7.31 -4.46
N ASN A 45 4.70 -6.40 -4.33
CA ASN A 45 6.00 -6.69 -3.75
C ASN A 45 6.55 -5.49 -2.97
N THR A 46 7.19 -5.74 -1.84
CA THR A 46 7.85 -4.73 -1.00
C THR A 46 9.28 -5.17 -0.73
N PRO A 47 10.22 -4.97 -1.68
CA PRO A 47 11.56 -5.57 -1.63
C PRO A 47 12.52 -4.81 -0.68
N PHE A 48 12.05 -4.48 0.53
CA PHE A 48 12.78 -3.65 1.49
C PHE A 48 14.13 -4.26 1.87
N SER A 49 14.14 -5.51 2.34
CA SER A 49 15.38 -6.14 2.80
C SER A 49 16.35 -6.41 1.65
N ASN A 50 15.85 -6.64 0.43
CA ASN A 50 16.70 -6.74 -0.76
C ASN A 50 17.41 -5.41 -1.10
N LEU A 51 16.82 -4.28 -0.71
CA LEU A 51 17.36 -2.94 -0.92
C LEU A 51 18.04 -2.37 0.34
N GLY A 52 18.14 -3.15 1.43
CA GLY A 52 18.67 -2.69 2.71
C GLY A 52 17.80 -1.63 3.39
N GLN A 53 16.52 -1.55 3.05
CA GLN A 53 15.56 -0.58 3.57
C GLN A 53 14.68 -1.20 4.66
N SER A 54 14.04 -0.35 5.46
CA SER A 54 12.95 -0.71 6.37
C SER A 54 11.58 -0.47 5.72
N PRO A 55 10.49 -1.04 6.27
CA PRO A 55 9.14 -0.71 5.83
C PRO A 55 8.79 0.78 5.91
N GLU A 56 7.86 1.20 5.06
CA GLU A 56 7.35 2.58 4.97
C GLU A 56 5.84 2.61 4.71
N GLY A 57 5.26 3.81 4.54
CA GLY A 57 3.86 3.96 4.13
C GLY A 57 2.84 3.50 5.18
N CYS A 58 3.23 3.49 6.45
CA CYS A 58 2.53 2.87 7.57
C CYS A 58 2.35 1.35 7.42
N SER A 59 3.07 0.70 6.52
CA SER A 59 2.89 -0.75 6.27
C SER A 59 3.32 -1.62 7.44
N SER A 60 4.25 -1.14 8.29
CA SER A 60 4.62 -1.83 9.53
C SER A 60 3.46 -1.98 10.51
N TYR A 61 2.44 -1.12 10.41
CA TYR A 61 1.23 -1.17 11.21
C TYR A 61 0.03 -1.73 10.45
N THR A 62 -0.21 -1.25 9.23
CA THR A 62 -1.42 -1.59 8.47
C THR A 62 -1.41 -3.04 7.98
N PHE A 63 -0.28 -3.57 7.52
CA PHE A 63 -0.25 -4.92 6.97
C PHE A 63 -0.50 -5.99 8.04
N PRO A 64 0.14 -5.96 9.22
CA PRO A 64 -0.19 -6.92 10.29
C PRO A 64 -1.67 -6.90 10.70
N LYS A 65 -2.34 -5.74 10.65
CA LYS A 65 -3.78 -5.63 10.94
C LYS A 65 -4.67 -6.18 9.83
N ILE A 66 -4.25 -6.05 8.57
CA ILE A 66 -5.00 -6.52 7.40
C ILE A 66 -4.88 -8.04 7.25
N MET A 67 -3.65 -8.57 7.29
CA MET A 67 -3.37 -9.96 6.89
C MET A 67 -2.74 -10.83 8.00
N GLY A 68 -2.59 -10.29 9.20
CA GLY A 68 -1.88 -10.94 10.31
C GLY A 68 -0.35 -10.81 10.21
N PRO A 69 0.36 -10.92 11.35
CA PRO A 69 1.80 -10.62 11.42
C PRO A 69 2.66 -11.58 10.57
N GLY A 70 2.30 -12.87 10.52
CA GLY A 70 3.07 -13.85 9.74
C GLY A 70 3.07 -13.54 8.24
N LYS A 71 1.89 -13.26 7.68
CA LYS A 71 1.75 -12.91 6.26
C LYS A 71 2.30 -11.53 5.94
N ALA A 72 2.13 -10.56 6.84
CA ALA A 72 2.79 -9.27 6.70
C ALA A 72 4.31 -9.40 6.64
N ASN A 73 4.92 -10.23 7.50
CA ASN A 73 6.36 -10.45 7.51
C ASN A 73 6.88 -11.14 6.23
N GLU A 74 6.09 -12.04 5.63
CA GLU A 74 6.44 -12.60 4.31
C GLU A 74 6.68 -11.48 3.28
N LEU A 75 5.82 -10.47 3.23
CA LEU A 75 5.97 -9.33 2.31
C LEU A 75 7.05 -8.35 2.77
N LEU A 76 6.98 -7.91 4.03
CA LEU A 76 7.78 -6.78 4.54
C LEU A 76 9.22 -7.14 4.85
N LEU A 77 9.47 -8.36 5.34
CA LEU A 77 10.80 -8.80 5.80
C LEU A 77 11.44 -9.79 4.82
N PHE A 78 10.63 -10.69 4.24
CA PHE A 78 11.15 -11.76 3.39
C PHE A 78 10.97 -11.50 1.89
N ASN A 79 10.55 -10.28 1.52
CA ASN A 79 10.40 -9.82 0.13
C ASN A 79 9.52 -10.74 -0.74
N LYS A 80 8.53 -11.40 -0.13
CA LYS A 80 7.63 -12.28 -0.86
C LYS A 80 6.76 -11.44 -1.79
N LYS A 81 6.83 -11.76 -3.08
CA LYS A 81 5.89 -11.27 -4.10
C LYS A 81 4.59 -12.07 -4.02
N ILE A 82 3.45 -11.38 -4.00
CA ILE A 82 2.12 -12.01 -4.00
C ILE A 82 1.32 -11.62 -5.25
N THR A 83 0.39 -12.51 -5.65
CA THR A 83 -0.55 -12.28 -6.76
C THR A 83 -1.74 -11.43 -6.33
N ALA A 84 -2.52 -10.93 -7.29
CA ALA A 84 -3.78 -10.22 -7.01
C ALA A 84 -4.76 -11.06 -6.19
N HIS A 85 -4.94 -12.34 -6.53
CA HIS A 85 -5.81 -13.24 -5.77
C HIS A 85 -5.32 -13.46 -4.35
N GLN A 86 -4.02 -13.69 -4.14
CA GLN A 86 -3.46 -13.81 -2.80
C GLN A 86 -3.63 -12.52 -2.00
N ALA A 87 -3.42 -11.35 -2.61
CA ALA A 87 -3.63 -10.06 -1.96
C ALA A 87 -5.11 -9.86 -1.59
N CYS A 88 -6.03 -10.39 -2.40
CA CYS A 88 -7.47 -10.38 -2.13
C CYS A 88 -7.84 -11.28 -0.95
N ASP A 89 -7.34 -12.52 -0.95
CA ASP A 89 -7.56 -13.49 0.14
C ASP A 89 -7.02 -12.98 1.48
N LEU A 90 -5.94 -12.18 1.44
CA LEU A 90 -5.32 -11.56 2.60
C LEU A 90 -5.98 -10.23 3.02
N GLY A 91 -6.96 -9.72 2.26
CA GLY A 91 -7.69 -8.49 2.55
C GLY A 91 -7.00 -7.18 2.14
N LEU A 92 -5.83 -7.23 1.48
CA LEU A 92 -5.17 -6.04 0.95
C LEU A 92 -5.83 -5.52 -0.34
N VAL A 93 -6.37 -6.44 -1.14
CA VAL A 93 -7.19 -6.14 -2.33
C VAL A 93 -8.66 -6.44 -1.99
N THR A 94 -9.55 -5.54 -2.33
CA THR A 94 -11.00 -5.67 -2.14
C THR A 94 -11.62 -6.62 -3.16
N GLU A 95 -11.23 -6.51 -4.44
CA GLU A 95 -11.74 -7.36 -5.52
C GLU A 95 -10.77 -7.41 -6.70
N VAL A 96 -10.75 -8.54 -7.39
CA VAL A 96 -9.90 -8.81 -8.55
C VAL A 96 -10.77 -8.92 -9.81
N PHE A 97 -10.36 -8.23 -10.87
CA PHE A 97 -11.01 -8.22 -12.18
C PHE A 97 -10.13 -8.87 -13.25
N PRO A 98 -10.70 -9.48 -14.29
CA PRO A 98 -9.93 -9.83 -15.48
C PRO A 98 -9.30 -8.57 -16.10
N ASP A 99 -8.02 -8.63 -16.48
CA ASP A 99 -7.31 -7.47 -17.05
C ASP A 99 -8.02 -6.86 -18.27
N ALA A 100 -8.55 -7.72 -19.14
CA ALA A 100 -9.21 -7.31 -20.38
C ALA A 100 -10.50 -6.49 -20.16
N SER A 101 -11.18 -6.70 -19.02
CA SER A 101 -12.47 -6.07 -18.73
C SER A 101 -12.42 -5.03 -17.60
N LEU A 102 -11.25 -4.84 -16.96
CA LEU A 102 -11.09 -3.94 -15.80
C LEU A 102 -11.78 -2.59 -15.98
N GLN A 103 -11.47 -1.87 -17.07
CA GLN A 103 -12.00 -0.52 -17.29
C GLN A 103 -13.53 -0.51 -17.47
N GLN A 104 -14.05 -1.50 -18.19
CA GLN A 104 -15.49 -1.63 -18.45
C GLN A 104 -16.27 -1.94 -17.17
N GLU A 105 -15.70 -2.74 -16.27
CA GLU A 105 -16.35 -3.16 -15.04
C GLU A 105 -16.19 -2.14 -13.90
N ILE A 106 -15.00 -1.55 -13.74
CA ILE A 106 -14.72 -0.68 -12.59
C ILE A 106 -15.31 0.71 -12.76
N TRP A 107 -15.30 1.27 -13.98
CA TRP A 107 -15.69 2.67 -14.19
C TRP A 107 -17.15 2.95 -13.82
N PRO A 108 -18.14 2.13 -14.22
CA PRO A 108 -19.53 2.31 -13.79
C PRO A 108 -19.68 2.27 -12.27
N ARG A 109 -18.90 1.43 -11.59
CA ARG A 109 -18.90 1.31 -10.12
C ARG A 109 -18.36 2.58 -9.45
N LEU A 110 -17.24 3.10 -9.93
CA LEU A 110 -16.67 4.37 -9.43
C LEU A 110 -17.63 5.54 -9.67
N GLN A 111 -18.30 5.59 -10.83
CA GLN A 111 -19.31 6.59 -11.14
C GLN A 111 -20.53 6.48 -10.20
N ALA A 112 -20.96 5.28 -9.85
CA ALA A 112 -22.00 5.08 -8.85
C ALA A 112 -21.57 5.58 -7.47
N TYR A 113 -20.34 5.29 -7.03
CA TYR A 113 -19.81 5.80 -5.75
C TYR A 113 -19.71 7.32 -5.73
N ALA A 114 -19.30 7.94 -6.84
CA ALA A 114 -19.20 9.40 -6.95
C ALA A 114 -20.55 10.13 -6.83
N LYS A 115 -21.68 9.43 -7.04
CA LYS A 115 -23.03 9.98 -6.89
C LYS A 115 -23.57 9.88 -5.46
N LEU A 116 -22.89 9.16 -4.56
CA LEU A 116 -23.32 9.04 -3.17
C LEU A 116 -23.17 10.38 -2.42
N PRO A 117 -23.96 10.62 -1.35
CA PRO A 117 -23.89 11.88 -0.61
C PRO A 117 -22.50 12.13 -0.01
N VAL A 118 -21.81 13.17 -0.50
CA VAL A 118 -20.41 13.48 -0.15
C VAL A 118 -20.19 13.61 1.37
N LYS A 119 -21.08 14.32 2.08
CA LYS A 119 -20.96 14.48 3.54
C LYS A 119 -21.07 13.14 4.27
N SER A 120 -21.96 12.26 3.81
CA SER A 120 -22.11 10.92 4.40
C SER A 120 -20.82 10.12 4.24
N LEU A 121 -20.23 10.11 3.04
CA LEU A 121 -18.96 9.43 2.78
C LEU A 121 -17.81 9.97 3.64
N VAL A 122 -17.66 11.29 3.71
CA VAL A 122 -16.59 11.94 4.49
C VAL A 122 -16.74 11.63 5.99
N TYR A 123 -17.94 11.77 6.55
CA TYR A 123 -18.16 11.49 7.97
C TYR A 123 -18.03 10.00 8.30
N SER A 124 -18.50 9.12 7.42
CA SER A 124 -18.34 7.67 7.60
C SER A 124 -16.86 7.28 7.62
N LYS A 125 -16.08 7.79 6.67
CA LYS A 125 -14.62 7.58 6.64
C LYS A 125 -13.96 8.09 7.92
N ALA A 126 -14.26 9.32 8.32
CA ALA A 126 -13.71 9.94 9.53
C ALA A 126 -13.97 9.08 10.78
N LEU A 127 -15.21 8.64 11.00
CA LEU A 127 -15.57 7.78 12.15
C LEU A 127 -14.79 6.46 12.19
N THR A 128 -14.47 5.88 11.03
CA THR A 128 -13.73 4.62 10.96
C THR A 128 -12.22 4.79 11.06
N ARG A 129 -11.66 5.94 10.67
CA ARG A 129 -10.21 6.16 10.57
C ARG A 129 -9.62 7.05 11.64
N ASP A 130 -10.33 8.09 12.05
CA ASP A 130 -9.75 9.15 12.88
C ASP A 130 -9.31 8.64 14.26
N ILE A 131 -9.91 7.53 14.72
CA ILE A 131 -9.55 6.83 15.96
C ILE A 131 -8.07 6.46 16.00
N GLU A 132 -7.48 6.05 14.86
CA GLU A 132 -6.08 5.62 14.79
C GLU A 132 -5.18 6.61 14.06
N LYS A 133 -5.70 7.78 13.69
CA LYS A 133 -4.99 8.73 12.83
C LYS A 133 -3.70 9.24 13.46
N ASP A 134 -3.76 9.64 14.73
CA ASP A 134 -2.56 10.09 15.47
C ASP A 134 -1.52 8.97 15.62
N LEU A 135 -1.98 7.73 15.78
CA LEU A 135 -1.10 6.57 15.84
C LEU A 135 -0.41 6.34 14.48
N LEU A 136 -1.16 6.40 13.37
CA LEU A 136 -0.61 6.26 12.03
C LEU A 136 0.38 7.38 11.67
N HIS A 137 0.14 8.62 12.12
CA HIS A 137 1.13 9.69 11.98
C HIS A 137 2.44 9.36 12.71
N LYS A 138 2.37 8.86 13.95
CA LYS A 138 3.55 8.43 14.71
C LYS A 138 4.27 7.26 14.03
N VAL A 139 3.53 6.27 13.53
CA VAL A 139 4.10 5.13 12.79
C VAL A 139 4.85 5.62 11.55
N ASN A 140 4.22 6.49 10.75
CA ASN A 140 4.87 7.07 9.58
C ASN A 140 6.16 7.81 9.95
N ASP A 141 6.16 8.58 11.03
CA ASP A 141 7.34 9.34 11.46
C ASP A 141 8.47 8.38 11.90
N MET A 142 8.14 7.33 12.66
CA MET A 142 9.10 6.30 13.06
C MET A 142 9.70 5.55 11.85
N GLU A 143 8.87 5.19 10.86
CA GLU A 143 9.33 4.57 9.61
C GLU A 143 10.26 5.51 8.82
N CYS A 144 9.90 6.79 8.71
CA CYS A 144 10.72 7.80 8.03
C CYS A 144 12.08 7.97 8.72
N ASP A 145 12.12 8.05 10.05
CA ASP A 145 13.37 8.19 10.81
C ASP A 145 14.30 7.00 10.58
N ARG A 146 13.74 5.77 10.51
CA ARG A 146 14.52 4.57 10.16
C ARG A 146 15.02 4.63 8.72
N LEU A 147 14.15 4.98 7.77
CA LEU A 147 14.55 5.08 6.36
C LEU A 147 15.67 6.08 6.13
N VAL A 148 15.64 7.24 6.79
CA VAL A 148 16.71 8.25 6.69
C VAL A 148 18.05 7.67 7.14
N GLU A 149 18.08 6.97 8.27
CA GLU A 149 19.29 6.26 8.72
C GLU A 149 19.73 5.21 7.70
N ARG A 150 18.80 4.35 7.24
CA ARG A 150 19.09 3.29 6.26
C ARG A 150 19.63 3.85 4.96
N TRP A 151 19.08 4.91 4.38
CA TRP A 151 19.57 5.48 3.13
C TRP A 151 20.99 6.05 3.22
N THR A 152 21.46 6.37 4.43
CA THR A 152 22.85 6.81 4.66
C THR A 152 23.80 5.66 5.02
N SER A 153 23.29 4.44 5.18
CA SER A 153 24.10 3.28 5.55
C SER A 153 24.81 2.66 4.35
N ASP A 154 26.04 2.19 4.58
CA ASP A 154 26.88 1.56 3.55
C ASP A 154 26.20 0.36 2.87
N ASP A 155 25.48 -0.45 3.63
CA ASP A 155 24.87 -1.67 3.12
C ASP A 155 23.63 -1.39 2.28
N CYS A 156 22.81 -0.39 2.64
CA CYS A 156 21.72 0.08 1.77
C CYS A 156 22.26 0.69 0.47
N ILE A 157 23.29 1.55 0.55
CA ILE A 157 23.91 2.15 -0.65
C ILE A 157 24.44 1.05 -1.57
N LYS A 158 25.18 0.06 -1.04
CA LYS A 158 25.67 -1.09 -1.81
C LYS A 158 24.53 -1.92 -2.41
N ALA A 159 23.47 -2.19 -1.66
CA ALA A 159 22.32 -2.95 -2.13
C ALA A 159 21.60 -2.25 -3.29
N ILE A 160 21.38 -0.93 -3.18
CA ILE A 160 20.78 -0.11 -4.23
C ILE A 160 21.67 -0.08 -5.47
N MET A 161 22.99 0.14 -5.32
CA MET A 161 23.93 0.10 -6.45
C MET A 161 23.93 -1.25 -7.16
N ASN A 162 23.91 -2.35 -6.41
CA ASN A 162 23.81 -3.70 -6.96
C ASN A 162 22.49 -3.96 -7.68
N PHE A 163 21.40 -3.38 -7.21
CA PHE A 163 20.11 -3.49 -7.86
C PHE A 163 20.11 -2.80 -9.24
N PHE A 164 20.70 -1.61 -9.35
CA PHE A 164 20.82 -0.88 -10.62
C PHE A 164 21.86 -1.46 -11.58
N SER A 165 22.90 -2.11 -11.08
CA SER A 165 23.96 -2.70 -11.92
C SER A 165 23.58 -4.05 -12.53
N ARG A 166 22.55 -4.73 -11.98
CA ARG A 166 21.97 -5.93 -12.59
C ARG A 166 21.32 -5.56 -13.92
N LYS A 167 21.97 -5.93 -15.03
CA LYS A 167 21.36 -5.87 -16.36
C LYS A 167 20.09 -6.73 -16.37
N LYS A 168 19.02 -6.20 -16.99
CA LYS A 168 17.80 -6.96 -17.30
C LYS A 168 18.10 -8.22 -18.10
#